data_AF-A0A7S0P9A3-F1
#
_entry.id   AF-A0A7S0P9A3-F1
#
_cell.length_a   1.000
_cell.length_b   1.000
_cell.length_c   1.000
_cell.angle_alpha   90.00
_cell.angle_beta   90.00
_cell.angle_gamma   90.00
#
_symmetry.space_group_name_H-M   'P 1'
#
loop_
_entity.id
_entity.type
_entity.pdbx_description
1 polymer ?
#
loop_
_entity_poly.entity_id
_entity_poly.type
_entity_poly.pdbx_seq_one_letter_code
_entity_poly.pdbx_strand_id
1 'polypeptide(L)'
;AMVVVDILLKVASVGVWLATILSLVLPAGFGFFTWHPILMTTSFVLLMSQGLVAYISAWGPLEKSYDRSNRRLVHGVIQLLAGLVALAGFLVAFVSNIDGGAKAEFAIGEDPTTAMHVWLGYLTLLGVLVQCVAGLFKVVLKARDAAATCAPWHGTAGPFIFLCGCVTACLGCSLWFSNSDGVTGQGIGLIVGIVATLVLGFLELCFFPGLSKEDMRERADPSGGEYDAM
;
A
#
# COMPACT_ATOMS: atom_id res chain seq x y z
N ALA A 1 25.01 -9.29 -0.32
CA ALA A 1 24.56 -8.44 0.80
C ALA A 1 23.18 -7.83 0.54
N MET A 2 23.02 -6.96 -0.46
CA MET A 2 21.75 -6.22 -0.68
C MET A 2 20.52 -7.10 -0.96
N VAL A 3 20.66 -8.20 -1.72
CA VAL A 3 19.55 -9.12 -1.99
C VAL A 3 19.08 -9.85 -0.74
N VAL A 4 20.03 -10.25 0.12
CA VAL A 4 19.72 -10.90 1.39
C VAL A 4 18.97 -9.92 2.29
N VAL A 5 19.37 -8.64 2.31
CA VAL A 5 18.66 -7.58 3.05
C VAL A 5 17.23 -7.38 2.51
N ASP A 6 17.03 -7.30 1.19
CA ASP A 6 15.69 -7.20 0.58
C ASP A 6 14.78 -8.38 0.97
N ILE A 7 15.31 -9.60 0.89
CA ILE A 7 14.56 -10.81 1.27
C ILE A 7 14.17 -10.76 2.76
N LEU A 8 15.10 -10.38 3.63
CA LEU A 8 14.84 -10.29 5.06
C LEU A 8 13.79 -9.23 5.40
N LEU A 9 13.82 -8.06 4.73
CA LEU A 9 12.83 -7.00 4.93
C LEU A 9 11.43 -7.44 4.51
N LYS A 10 11.31 -8.16 3.38
CA LYS A 10 10.03 -8.72 2.93
C LYS A 10 9.50 -9.82 3.84
N VAL A 11 10.37 -10.74 4.27
CA VAL A 11 10.00 -11.78 5.25
C VAL A 11 9.52 -11.12 6.55
N ALA A 12 10.22 -10.08 7.03
CA ALA A 12 9.79 -9.32 8.18
C ALA A 12 8.44 -8.63 7.95
N SER A 13 8.21 -8.02 6.78
CA SER A 13 6.93 -7.39 6.41
C SER A 13 5.78 -8.38 6.43
N VAL A 14 5.96 -9.58 5.83
CA VAL A 14 4.95 -10.66 5.86
C VAL A 14 4.71 -11.16 7.28
N GLY A 15 5.78 -11.32 8.08
CA GLY A 15 5.67 -11.72 9.48
C GLY A 15 4.88 -10.73 10.33
N VAL A 16 5.14 -9.43 10.15
CA VAL A 16 4.40 -8.34 10.82
C VAL A 16 2.93 -8.32 10.37
N TRP A 17 2.66 -8.52 9.07
CA TRP A 17 1.29 -8.64 8.58
C TRP A 17 0.57 -9.85 9.18
N LEU A 18 1.21 -11.02 9.24
CA LEU A 18 0.59 -12.22 9.82
C LEU A 18 0.28 -12.03 11.31
N ALA A 19 1.22 -11.45 12.07
CA ALA A 19 1.00 -11.10 13.47
C ALA A 19 -0.19 -10.13 13.61
N THR A 20 -0.29 -9.14 12.72
CA THR A 20 -1.41 -8.20 12.66
C THR A 20 -2.75 -8.93 12.45
N ILE A 21 -2.84 -9.83 11.47
CA ILE A 21 -4.07 -10.61 11.23
C ILE A 21 -4.45 -11.47 12.44
N LEU A 22 -3.47 -12.16 13.04
CA LEU A 22 -3.71 -12.97 14.23
C LEU A 22 -4.24 -12.11 15.40
N SER A 23 -3.68 -10.92 15.60
CA SER A 23 -4.15 -10.00 16.63
C SER A 23 -5.56 -9.43 16.38
N LEU A 24 -6.01 -9.32 15.13
CA LEU A 24 -7.40 -8.95 14.80
C LEU A 24 -8.39 -10.10 15.07
N VAL A 25 -8.00 -11.32 14.72
CA VAL A 25 -8.88 -12.51 14.72
C VAL A 25 -9.04 -13.11 16.12
N LEU A 26 -7.92 -13.29 16.85
CA LEU A 26 -7.93 -13.99 18.14
C LEU A 26 -8.90 -13.40 19.18
N PRO A 27 -9.09 -12.07 19.29
CA PRO A 27 -9.93 -11.48 20.34
C PRO A 27 -11.40 -11.38 19.94
N ALA A 28 -11.68 -11.21 18.64
CA ALA A 28 -13.02 -10.93 18.13
C ALA A 28 -13.71 -12.16 17.52
N GLY A 29 -12.96 -13.22 17.21
CA GLY A 29 -13.45 -14.35 16.45
C GLY A 29 -13.75 -14.01 14.98
N PHE A 30 -14.31 -14.97 14.26
CA PHE A 30 -14.59 -14.88 12.81
C PHE A 30 -16.01 -14.37 12.52
N GLY A 31 -16.34 -13.17 12.96
CA GLY A 31 -17.56 -12.47 12.57
C GLY A 31 -17.47 -11.92 11.13
N PHE A 32 -18.63 -11.60 10.53
CA PHE A 32 -18.66 -11.04 9.17
C PHE A 32 -17.88 -9.70 9.08
N PHE A 33 -18.08 -8.80 10.06
CA PHE A 33 -17.35 -7.53 10.11
C PHE A 33 -15.84 -7.70 10.35
N THR A 34 -15.37 -8.80 10.95
CA THR A 34 -13.93 -9.08 11.13
C THR A 34 -13.18 -9.15 9.79
N TRP A 35 -13.87 -9.46 8.69
CA TRP A 35 -13.26 -9.42 7.35
C TRP A 35 -12.86 -8.00 6.92
N HIS A 36 -13.52 -6.95 7.40
CA HIS A 36 -13.17 -5.56 7.07
C HIS A 36 -11.72 -5.23 7.47
N PRO A 37 -11.32 -5.29 8.77
CA PRO A 37 -9.96 -4.96 9.16
C PRO A 37 -8.92 -5.96 8.60
N ILE A 38 -9.27 -7.24 8.39
CA ILE A 38 -8.39 -8.21 7.72
C ILE A 38 -8.09 -7.80 6.28
N LEU A 39 -9.12 -7.46 5.50
CA LEU A 39 -8.96 -7.08 4.10
C LEU A 39 -8.28 -5.71 3.96
N MET A 40 -8.63 -4.74 4.81
CA MET A 40 -7.99 -3.42 4.79
C MET A 40 -6.51 -3.48 5.13
N THR A 41 -6.12 -4.24 6.17
CA THR A 41 -4.70 -4.42 6.52
C THR A 41 -3.96 -5.23 5.44
N THR A 42 -4.58 -6.26 4.87
CA THR A 42 -3.99 -7.00 3.74
C THR A 42 -3.75 -6.12 2.52
N SER A 43 -4.70 -5.24 2.18
CA SER A 43 -4.54 -4.29 1.09
C SER A 43 -3.41 -3.30 1.38
N PHE A 44 -3.52 -2.49 2.43
CA PHE A 44 -2.60 -1.38 2.65
C PHE A 44 -1.26 -1.86 3.18
N VAL A 45 -1.25 -2.63 4.27
CA VAL A 45 -0.03 -3.00 4.98
C VAL A 45 0.82 -3.98 4.16
N LEU A 46 0.21 -4.97 3.50
CA LEU A 46 0.94 -5.96 2.72
C LEU A 46 1.01 -5.61 1.23
N LEU A 47 -0.11 -5.54 0.53
CA LEU A 47 -0.08 -5.48 -0.94
C LEU A 47 0.41 -4.11 -1.45
N MET A 48 -0.14 -3.00 -0.96
CA MET A 48 0.24 -1.67 -1.43
C MET A 48 1.69 -1.33 -1.10
N SER A 49 2.18 -1.71 0.09
CA SER A 49 3.58 -1.53 0.47
C SER A 49 4.51 -2.28 -0.49
N GLN A 50 4.24 -3.56 -0.75
CA GLN A 50 5.00 -4.38 -1.71
C GLN A 50 4.91 -3.83 -3.14
N GLY A 51 3.75 -3.32 -3.54
CA GLY A 51 3.54 -2.68 -4.83
C GLY A 51 4.35 -1.38 -4.99
N LEU A 52 4.51 -0.58 -3.93
CA LEU A 52 5.32 0.64 -3.96
C LEU A 52 6.80 0.31 -4.12
N VAL A 53 7.30 -0.70 -3.41
CA VAL A 53 8.71 -1.10 -3.48
C VAL A 53 9.04 -1.97 -4.69
N ALA A 54 8.05 -2.43 -5.46
CA ALA A 54 8.26 -3.24 -6.66
C ALA A 54 9.21 -2.60 -7.71
N TYR A 55 9.30 -1.26 -7.76
CA TYR A 55 10.24 -0.57 -8.65
C TYR A 55 11.70 -0.69 -8.21
N ILE A 56 11.94 -1.04 -6.96
CA ILE A 56 13.22 -0.89 -6.28
C ILE A 56 13.71 -2.22 -5.69
N SER A 57 12.78 -3.07 -5.26
CA SER A 57 13.06 -4.38 -4.67
C SER A 57 13.82 -5.27 -5.64
N ALA A 58 14.66 -6.15 -5.09
CA ALA A 58 15.52 -7.05 -5.84
C ALA A 58 14.75 -8.19 -6.54
N TRP A 59 13.42 -8.08 -6.68
CA TRP A 59 12.59 -8.97 -7.47
C TRP A 59 12.67 -8.64 -8.97
N GLY A 60 13.85 -8.93 -9.48
CA GLY A 60 14.19 -9.41 -10.81
C GLY A 60 15.41 -10.32 -10.60
N PRO A 61 15.84 -11.15 -11.56
CA PRO A 61 17.15 -11.78 -11.44
C PRO A 61 18.17 -10.67 -11.17
N LEU A 62 19.23 -10.99 -10.45
CA LEU A 62 20.40 -10.16 -10.16
C LEU A 62 21.20 -9.79 -11.43
N GLU A 63 20.48 -9.46 -12.50
CA GLU A 63 20.96 -9.25 -13.82
C GLU A 63 20.57 -7.82 -14.18
N LYS A 64 21.56 -7.10 -14.70
CA LYS A 64 21.47 -5.73 -15.26
C LYS A 64 20.32 -5.54 -16.27
N SER A 65 19.61 -6.61 -16.63
CA SER A 65 18.64 -6.78 -17.71
C SER A 65 17.16 -6.72 -17.29
N TYR A 66 16.80 -6.62 -16.00
CA TYR A 66 15.37 -6.64 -15.65
C TYR A 66 14.66 -5.34 -16.06
N ASP A 67 13.97 -5.42 -17.21
CA ASP A 67 13.31 -4.34 -17.92
C ASP A 67 12.37 -3.52 -17.02
N ARG A 68 12.44 -2.19 -17.17
CA ARG A 68 11.55 -1.21 -16.53
C ARG A 68 10.08 -1.52 -16.80
N SER A 69 9.78 -2.12 -17.95
CA SER A 69 8.44 -2.59 -18.31
C SER A 69 7.91 -3.65 -17.32
N ASN A 70 8.73 -4.64 -16.98
CA ASN A 70 8.35 -5.71 -16.05
C ASN A 70 8.11 -5.19 -14.63
N ARG A 71 8.95 -4.26 -14.15
CA ARG A 71 8.73 -3.63 -12.82
C ARG A 71 7.43 -2.84 -12.77
N ARG A 72 7.09 -2.13 -13.85
CA ARG A 72 5.80 -1.44 -13.96
C ARG A 72 4.63 -2.42 -13.97
N LEU A 73 4.77 -3.56 -14.64
CA LEU A 73 3.74 -4.59 -14.66
C LEU A 73 3.52 -5.16 -13.26
N VAL A 74 4.59 -5.54 -12.55
CA VAL A 74 4.52 -6.06 -11.18
C VAL A 74 3.87 -5.04 -10.24
N HIS A 75 4.32 -3.78 -10.28
CA HIS A 75 3.68 -2.68 -9.54
C HIS A 75 2.19 -2.57 -9.87
N GLY A 76 1.84 -2.52 -11.16
CA GLY A 76 0.46 -2.36 -11.60
C GLY A 76 -0.45 -3.51 -11.17
N VAL A 77 -0.01 -4.76 -11.30
CA VAL A 77 -0.77 -5.95 -10.90
C VAL A 77 -0.98 -5.97 -9.39
N ILE A 78 0.08 -5.75 -8.60
CA ILE A 78 -0.03 -5.76 -7.14
C ILE A 78 -0.92 -4.60 -6.64
N GLN A 79 -0.77 -3.39 -7.18
CA GLN A 79 -1.59 -2.24 -6.79
C GLN A 79 -3.07 -2.42 -7.19
N LEU A 80 -3.34 -3.01 -8.36
CA LEU A 80 -4.72 -3.31 -8.77
C LEU A 80 -5.35 -4.37 -7.85
N LEU A 81 -4.61 -5.43 -7.52
CA LEU A 81 -5.07 -6.43 -6.57
C LEU A 81 -5.33 -5.81 -5.19
N ALA A 82 -4.42 -4.95 -4.70
CA ALA A 82 -4.61 -4.22 -3.45
C ALA A 82 -5.90 -3.39 -3.48
N GLY A 83 -6.13 -2.62 -4.56
CA GLY A 83 -7.35 -1.83 -4.73
C GLY A 83 -8.63 -2.67 -4.70
N LEU A 84 -8.63 -3.85 -5.33
CA LEU A 84 -9.77 -4.78 -5.28
C LEU A 84 -10.00 -5.35 -3.88
N VAL A 85 -8.92 -5.68 -3.15
CA VAL A 85 -8.99 -6.17 -1.76
C VAL A 85 -9.50 -5.06 -0.83
N ALA A 86 -9.06 -3.81 -1.01
CA ALA A 86 -9.58 -2.66 -0.28
C ALA A 86 -11.07 -2.43 -0.53
N LEU A 87 -11.50 -2.53 -1.79
CA LEU A 87 -12.91 -2.41 -2.16
C LEU A 87 -13.75 -3.52 -1.51
N ALA A 88 -13.27 -4.76 -1.51
CA ALA A 88 -13.95 -5.86 -0.81
C ALA A 88 -14.05 -5.59 0.70
N GLY A 89 -12.98 -5.12 1.33
CA GLY A 89 -12.99 -4.72 2.74
C GLY A 89 -13.99 -3.61 3.04
N PHE A 90 -14.12 -2.62 2.15
CA PHE A 90 -15.12 -1.56 2.27
C PHE A 90 -16.54 -2.11 2.16
N LEU A 91 -16.81 -2.96 1.17
CA LEU A 91 -18.13 -3.56 0.97
C LEU A 91 -18.56 -4.41 2.17
N VAL A 92 -17.63 -5.11 2.83
CA VAL A 92 -17.92 -5.83 4.08
C VAL A 92 -18.42 -4.85 5.16
N ALA A 93 -17.70 -3.74 5.40
CA ALA A 93 -18.12 -2.74 6.39
C ALA A 93 -19.48 -2.13 6.04
N PHE A 94 -19.66 -1.75 4.78
CA PHE A 94 -20.91 -1.16 4.30
C PHE A 94 -22.11 -2.10 4.53
N VAL A 95 -21.96 -3.39 4.17
CA VAL A 95 -23.01 -4.40 4.37
C VAL A 95 -23.24 -4.66 5.86
N SER A 96 -22.20 -4.68 6.70
CA SER A 96 -22.36 -4.82 8.16
C SER A 96 -23.16 -3.68 8.78
N ASN A 97 -23.08 -2.48 8.22
CA ASN A 97 -23.72 -1.28 8.76
C ASN A 97 -25.11 -0.99 8.18
N ILE A 98 -25.52 -1.67 7.10
CA ILE A 98 -26.77 -1.35 6.39
C ILE A 98 -28.02 -1.62 7.24
N ASP A 99 -28.02 -2.73 8.01
CA ASP A 99 -29.16 -3.14 8.84
C ASP A 99 -29.37 -2.19 10.04
N GLY A 100 -28.34 -1.46 10.45
CA GLY A 100 -28.40 -0.38 11.45
C GLY A 100 -28.86 0.97 10.90
N GLY A 101 -29.34 1.01 9.65
CA GLY A 101 -29.71 2.25 8.95
C GLY A 101 -28.52 3.07 8.46
N ALA A 102 -27.35 2.43 8.29
CA ALA A 102 -26.11 3.01 7.76
C ALA A 102 -25.57 4.26 8.51
N LYS A 103 -26.04 4.53 9.73
CA LYS A 103 -25.62 5.73 10.50
C LYS A 103 -24.12 5.77 10.76
N ALA A 104 -23.56 4.65 11.24
CA ALA A 104 -22.13 4.50 11.46
C ALA A 104 -21.33 4.73 10.16
N GLU A 105 -21.88 4.29 9.03
CA GLU A 105 -21.23 4.38 7.71
C GLU A 105 -21.23 5.79 7.12
N PHE A 106 -22.08 6.67 7.64
CA PHE A 106 -22.09 8.10 7.32
C PHE A 106 -21.64 8.97 8.50
N ALA A 107 -21.06 8.36 9.55
CA ALA A 107 -20.63 9.02 10.78
C ALA A 107 -21.73 9.90 11.44
N ILE A 108 -23.00 9.48 11.34
CA ILE A 108 -24.15 10.24 11.86
C ILE A 108 -24.29 9.98 13.36
N GLY A 109 -23.88 10.93 14.19
CA GLY A 109 -23.97 10.84 15.65
C GLY A 109 -22.85 10.04 16.31
N GLU A 110 -21.80 9.71 15.54
CA GLU A 110 -20.62 9.00 16.02
C GLU A 110 -19.62 9.93 16.71
N ASP A 111 -18.74 9.36 17.53
CA ASP A 111 -17.66 10.11 18.16
C ASP A 111 -16.62 10.62 17.12
N PRO A 112 -15.79 11.62 17.47
CA PRO A 112 -14.83 12.19 16.54
C PRO A 112 -13.83 11.20 15.93
N THR A 113 -13.40 10.17 16.66
CA THR A 113 -12.43 9.17 16.16
C THR A 113 -13.10 8.28 15.11
N THR A 114 -14.33 7.84 15.37
CA THR A 114 -15.14 7.10 14.39
C THR A 114 -15.42 7.94 13.15
N ALA A 115 -15.82 9.20 13.32
CA ALA A 115 -16.03 10.11 12.19
C ALA A 115 -14.76 10.31 11.34
N MET A 116 -13.60 10.49 11.98
CA MET A 116 -12.32 10.60 11.28
C MET A 116 -11.97 9.32 10.51
N HIS A 117 -12.16 8.15 11.10
CA HIS A 117 -11.91 6.87 10.44
C HIS A 117 -12.77 6.72 9.17
N VAL A 118 -14.07 6.99 9.27
CA VAL A 118 -15.02 6.87 8.15
C VAL A 118 -14.69 7.85 7.02
N TRP A 119 -14.57 9.15 7.32
CA TRP A 119 -14.35 10.16 6.28
C TRP A 119 -12.96 10.06 5.64
N LEU A 120 -11.91 9.80 6.44
CA LEU A 120 -10.57 9.57 5.89
C LEU A 120 -10.52 8.28 5.07
N GLY A 121 -11.25 7.25 5.49
CA GLY A 121 -11.42 6.01 4.73
C GLY A 121 -12.03 6.24 3.35
N TYR A 122 -13.13 7.00 3.26
CA TYR A 122 -13.73 7.37 1.97
C TYR A 122 -12.79 8.15 1.07
N LEU A 123 -12.13 9.19 1.60
CA LEU A 123 -11.16 9.97 0.84
C LEU A 123 -10.00 9.10 0.35
N THR A 124 -9.51 8.19 1.18
CA THR A 124 -8.45 7.25 0.84
C THR A 124 -8.90 6.31 -0.29
N LEU A 125 -10.07 5.68 -0.17
CA LEU A 125 -10.59 4.75 -1.18
C LEU A 125 -10.86 5.44 -2.52
N LEU A 126 -11.41 6.66 -2.49
CA LEU A 126 -11.56 7.48 -3.70
C LEU A 126 -10.19 7.78 -4.33
N GLY A 127 -9.20 8.13 -3.51
CA GLY A 127 -7.82 8.31 -3.93
C GLY A 127 -7.25 7.05 -4.59
N VAL A 128 -7.42 5.87 -3.98
CA VAL A 128 -6.98 4.58 -4.53
C VAL A 128 -7.62 4.33 -5.90
N LEU A 129 -8.93 4.55 -6.04
CA LEU A 129 -9.62 4.40 -7.33
C LEU A 129 -9.03 5.31 -8.40
N VAL A 130 -8.83 6.59 -8.07
CA VAL A 130 -8.21 7.57 -8.97
C VAL A 130 -6.78 7.13 -9.37
N GLN A 131 -5.99 6.59 -8.43
CA GLN A 131 -4.65 6.07 -8.74
C GLN A 131 -4.68 4.82 -9.62
N CYS A 132 -5.61 3.90 -9.39
CA CYS A 132 -5.78 2.71 -10.24
C CYS A 132 -6.15 3.12 -11.67
N VAL A 133 -7.11 4.04 -11.84
CA VAL A 133 -7.51 4.55 -13.16
C VAL A 133 -6.34 5.27 -13.84
N ALA A 134 -5.63 6.15 -13.13
CA ALA A 134 -4.46 6.85 -13.67
C ALA A 134 -3.33 5.88 -14.07
N GLY A 135 -3.09 4.84 -13.27
CA GLY A 135 -2.10 3.80 -13.54
C GLY A 135 -2.45 2.97 -14.77
N LEU A 136 -3.71 2.52 -14.89
CA LEU A 136 -4.20 1.79 -16.07
C LEU A 136 -4.12 2.66 -17.33
N PHE A 137 -4.55 3.92 -17.25
CA PHE A 137 -4.46 4.85 -18.37
C PHE A 137 -3.01 5.09 -18.82
N LYS A 138 -2.07 5.17 -17.87
CA LYS A 138 -0.62 5.23 -18.18
C LYS A 138 -0.14 3.99 -18.91
N VAL A 139 -0.56 2.79 -18.51
CA VAL A 139 -0.17 1.54 -19.19
C VAL A 139 -0.70 1.53 -20.63
N VAL A 140 -1.98 1.88 -20.82
CA VAL A 140 -2.61 1.93 -22.16
C VAL A 140 -1.94 2.96 -23.06
N LEU A 141 -1.67 4.16 -22.56
CA LEU A 141 -1.00 5.21 -23.35
C LEU A 141 0.44 4.81 -23.70
N LYS A 142 1.20 4.26 -22.74
CA LYS A 142 2.57 3.80 -22.96
C LYS A 142 2.68 2.64 -23.95
N ALA A 143 1.64 1.81 -24.04
CA ALA A 143 1.56 0.74 -25.03
C ALA A 143 1.32 1.28 -26.46
N ARG A 144 0.73 2.47 -26.60
CA ARG A 144 0.49 3.13 -27.90
C ARG A 144 1.65 4.03 -28.32
N ASP A 145 2.19 4.78 -27.36
CA ASP A 145 3.31 5.71 -27.55
C ASP A 145 4.21 5.67 -26.32
N ALA A 146 5.44 5.15 -26.49
CA ALA A 146 6.42 5.04 -25.43
C ALA A 146 6.83 6.41 -24.86
N ALA A 147 6.80 7.47 -25.67
CA ALA A 147 7.15 8.83 -25.29
C ALA A 147 6.01 9.56 -24.57
N ALA A 148 4.77 9.08 -24.67
CA ALA A 148 3.62 9.70 -24.03
C ALA A 148 3.79 9.84 -22.50
N THR A 149 3.40 11.02 -22.00
CA THR A 149 3.38 11.34 -20.58
C THR A 149 1.97 11.70 -20.15
N CYS A 150 1.54 11.18 -19.01
CA CYS A 150 0.25 11.51 -18.39
C CYS A 150 0.31 11.24 -16.89
N ALA A 151 -0.57 11.90 -16.13
CA ALA A 151 -0.65 11.83 -14.67
C ALA A 151 0.73 11.92 -13.98
N PRO A 152 1.47 13.04 -14.12
CA PRO A 152 2.78 13.21 -13.48
C PRO A 152 2.68 13.14 -11.95
N TRP A 153 1.54 13.56 -11.38
CA TRP A 153 1.21 13.49 -9.96
C TRP A 153 1.03 12.06 -9.41
N HIS A 154 0.86 11.04 -10.25
CA HIS A 154 0.64 9.66 -9.80
C HIS A 154 1.76 9.15 -8.87
N GLY A 155 3.01 9.47 -9.21
CA GLY A 155 4.18 9.02 -8.45
C GLY A 155 4.33 9.69 -7.08
N THR A 156 3.78 10.89 -6.89
CA THR A 156 3.84 11.63 -5.62
C THR A 156 2.58 11.44 -4.78
N ALA A 157 1.41 11.39 -5.43
CA ALA A 157 0.13 11.23 -4.75
C ALA A 157 -0.11 9.79 -4.25
N GLY A 158 0.43 8.78 -4.92
CA GLY A 158 0.31 7.37 -4.50
C GLY A 158 0.82 7.11 -3.07
N PRO A 159 2.09 7.46 -2.75
CA PRO A 159 2.61 7.34 -1.39
C PRO A 159 1.81 8.13 -0.34
N PHE A 160 1.30 9.32 -0.69
CA PHE A 160 0.46 10.11 0.22
C PHE A 160 -0.85 9.38 0.55
N ILE A 161 -1.53 8.82 -0.45
CA ILE A 161 -2.77 8.04 -0.25
C ILE A 161 -2.50 6.78 0.57
N PHE A 162 -1.37 6.11 0.33
CA PHE A 162 -0.94 4.98 1.15
C PHE A 162 -0.79 5.37 2.63
N LEU A 163 -0.14 6.51 2.92
CA LEU A 163 -0.01 7.04 4.29
C LEU A 163 -1.38 7.33 4.91
N CYS A 164 -2.31 7.96 4.18
CA CYS A 164 -3.68 8.18 4.64
C CYS A 164 -4.39 6.86 5.00
N GLY A 165 -4.18 5.81 4.19
CA GLY A 165 -4.72 4.48 4.48
C GLY A 165 -4.14 3.85 5.73
N CYS A 166 -2.83 3.98 5.98
CA CYS A 166 -2.22 3.50 7.21
C CYS A 166 -2.72 4.27 8.45
N VAL A 167 -2.88 5.59 8.35
CA VAL A 167 -3.50 6.39 9.43
C VAL A 167 -4.94 5.93 9.69
N THR A 168 -5.72 5.72 8.63
CA THR A 168 -7.10 5.22 8.73
C THR A 168 -7.14 3.84 9.40
N ALA A 169 -6.22 2.95 9.05
CA ALA A 169 -6.09 1.63 9.68
C ALA A 169 -5.78 1.76 11.17
N CYS A 170 -4.83 2.62 11.57
CA CYS A 170 -4.53 2.86 12.99
C CYS A 170 -5.75 3.38 13.76
N LEU A 171 -6.53 4.31 13.18
CA LEU A 171 -7.78 4.79 13.77
C LEU A 171 -8.79 3.64 13.94
N GLY A 172 -9.01 2.83 12.90
CA GLY A 172 -9.92 1.68 12.97
C GLY A 172 -9.50 0.65 14.02
N CYS A 173 -8.19 0.44 14.17
CA CYS A 173 -7.65 -0.46 15.19
C CYS A 173 -7.88 0.10 16.60
N SER A 174 -7.68 1.41 16.82
CA SER A 174 -8.01 2.00 18.13
C SER A 174 -9.47 1.79 18.49
N LEU A 175 -10.39 2.00 17.55
CA LEU A 175 -11.83 1.76 17.75
C LEU A 175 -12.15 0.28 18.03
N TRP A 176 -11.53 -0.63 17.28
CA TRP A 176 -11.71 -2.08 17.43
C TRP A 176 -11.34 -2.55 18.85
N PHE A 177 -10.21 -2.09 19.37
CA PHE A 177 -9.71 -2.54 20.67
C PHE A 177 -10.24 -1.76 21.86
N SER A 178 -10.68 -0.50 21.67
CA SER A 178 -11.39 0.26 22.70
C SER A 178 -12.73 -0.36 23.10
N ASN A 179 -13.35 -1.11 22.19
CA ASN A 179 -14.63 -1.79 22.41
C ASN A 179 -14.49 -3.26 22.86
N SER A 180 -13.27 -3.78 23.01
CA SER A 180 -13.03 -5.15 23.49
C SER A 180 -12.67 -5.15 24.98
N ASP A 181 -13.46 -5.87 25.78
CA ASP A 181 -13.30 -6.00 27.23
C ASP A 181 -11.92 -6.63 27.59
N GLY A 182 -10.91 -5.78 27.79
CA GLY A 182 -9.65 -6.15 28.45
C GLY A 182 -8.40 -6.30 27.58
N VAL A 183 -8.34 -5.80 26.33
CA VAL A 183 -7.14 -6.00 25.48
C VAL A 183 -6.48 -4.77 24.89
N THR A 184 -6.24 -3.78 25.75
CA THR A 184 -5.42 -2.59 25.47
C THR A 184 -4.02 -2.94 24.92
N GLY A 185 -3.43 -4.08 25.32
CA GLY A 185 -2.12 -4.53 24.84
C GLY A 185 -2.09 -5.03 23.39
N GLN A 186 -3.19 -5.60 22.88
CA GLN A 186 -3.25 -6.10 21.50
C GLN A 186 -3.46 -4.96 20.50
N GLY A 187 -4.24 -3.94 20.85
CA GLY A 187 -4.37 -2.73 20.02
C GLY A 187 -3.06 -1.97 19.88
N ILE A 188 -2.26 -1.87 20.96
CA ILE A 188 -0.91 -1.31 20.90
C ILE A 188 -0.01 -2.16 20.00
N GLY A 189 -0.02 -3.49 20.15
CA GLY A 189 0.78 -4.39 19.30
C GLY A 189 0.47 -4.26 17.81
N LEU A 190 -0.79 -3.97 17.47
CA LEU A 190 -1.25 -3.83 16.09
C LEU A 190 -0.88 -2.48 15.48
N ILE A 191 -1.02 -1.40 16.25
CA ILE A 191 -0.52 -0.08 15.86
C ILE A 191 0.99 -0.13 15.68
N VAL A 192 1.71 -0.80 16.59
CA VAL A 192 3.16 -1.06 16.46
C VAL A 192 3.46 -1.87 15.20
N GLY A 193 2.64 -2.87 14.85
CA GLY A 193 2.78 -3.64 13.61
C GLY A 193 2.62 -2.78 12.36
N ILE A 194 1.56 -1.97 12.27
CA ILE A 194 1.33 -1.05 11.14
C ILE A 194 2.48 -0.04 11.02
N VAL A 195 2.90 0.55 12.14
CA VAL A 195 4.03 1.48 12.20
C VAL A 195 5.33 0.77 11.81
N ALA A 196 5.56 -0.47 12.24
CA ALA A 196 6.72 -1.25 11.85
C ALA A 196 6.72 -1.52 10.33
N THR A 197 5.57 -1.80 9.71
CA THR A 197 5.50 -1.94 8.25
C THR A 197 5.75 -0.63 7.52
N LEU A 198 5.26 0.50 8.05
CA LEU A 198 5.60 1.83 7.51
C LEU A 198 7.10 2.11 7.60
N VAL A 199 7.72 1.78 8.74
CA VAL A 199 9.16 1.91 8.94
C VAL A 199 9.90 0.98 7.98
N LEU A 200 9.53 -0.29 7.85
CA LEU A 200 10.15 -1.21 6.92
C LEU A 200 10.03 -0.74 5.46
N GLY A 201 8.85 -0.29 5.04
CA GLY A 201 8.64 0.29 3.71
C GLY A 201 9.44 1.58 3.49
N PHE A 202 9.54 2.44 4.51
CA PHE A 202 10.40 3.63 4.46
C PHE A 202 11.88 3.27 4.38
N LEU A 203 12.34 2.28 5.15
CA LEU A 203 13.70 1.77 5.09
C LEU A 203 13.99 1.16 3.71
N GLU A 204 13.05 0.43 3.11
CA GLU A 204 13.16 -0.05 1.72
C GLU A 204 13.26 1.12 0.71
N LEU A 205 12.58 2.24 0.95
CA LEU A 205 12.71 3.45 0.13
C LEU A 205 14.06 4.19 0.36
N CYS A 206 14.60 4.16 1.58
CA CYS A 206 15.83 4.89 1.94
C CYS A 206 17.12 4.10 1.66
N PHE A 207 17.12 2.77 1.84
CA PHE A 207 18.30 1.92 1.58
C PHE A 207 18.50 1.60 0.11
N PHE A 208 17.47 1.82 -0.69
CA PHE A 208 17.58 1.76 -2.13
C PHE A 208 17.25 3.14 -2.70
N PRO A 209 18.14 4.14 -2.50
CA PRO A 209 18.04 5.37 -3.24
C PRO A 209 18.00 4.97 -4.71
N GLY A 210 16.89 5.30 -5.36
CA GLY A 210 16.74 5.06 -6.78
C GLY A 210 17.99 5.56 -7.47
N LEU A 211 18.62 4.65 -8.25
CA LEU A 211 19.26 4.96 -9.52
C LEU A 211 18.92 6.38 -9.91
N SER A 212 19.87 7.28 -9.68
CA SER A 212 19.65 8.70 -9.90
C SER A 212 19.17 8.87 -11.36
N LYS A 213 18.42 9.94 -11.65
CA LYS A 213 18.06 10.24 -13.06
C LYS A 213 19.31 10.29 -13.95
N GLU A 214 20.47 10.55 -13.36
CA GLU A 214 21.80 10.56 -13.97
C GLU A 214 22.30 9.12 -14.21
N ASP A 215 22.24 8.22 -13.23
CA ASP A 215 22.57 6.79 -13.39
C ASP A 215 21.67 6.12 -14.45
N MET A 216 20.44 6.62 -14.61
CA MET A 216 19.49 6.15 -15.63
C MET A 216 19.73 6.73 -17.02
N ARG A 217 20.34 7.92 -17.14
CA ARG A 217 20.76 8.53 -18.41
C ARG A 217 22.05 7.88 -18.92
N GLU A 218 23.03 7.72 -18.05
CA GLU A 218 24.33 7.12 -18.34
C GLU A 218 24.19 5.63 -18.76
N ARG A 219 23.15 4.94 -18.28
CA ARG A 219 22.84 3.55 -18.66
C ARG A 219 21.96 3.42 -19.91
N ALA A 220 21.31 4.49 -20.35
CA ALA A 220 20.50 4.50 -21.57
C ALA A 220 21.32 4.87 -22.81
N ASP A 221 22.46 5.54 -22.62
CA ASP A 221 23.42 5.85 -23.68
C ASP A 221 24.86 5.54 -23.19
N PRO A 222 25.33 4.29 -23.32
CA PRO A 222 26.71 3.94 -23.00
C PRO A 222 27.73 4.54 -23.98
N SER A 223 27.28 5.15 -25.09
CA SER A 223 28.10 5.63 -26.21
C SER A 223 28.29 7.15 -26.25
N GLY A 224 27.56 7.92 -25.42
CA GLY A 224 27.57 9.39 -25.43
C GLY A 224 28.86 10.05 -24.95
N GLY A 225 29.91 9.27 -24.62
CA GLY A 225 31.23 9.77 -24.21
C GLY A 225 32.34 9.60 -25.24
N GLU A 226 32.11 8.91 -26.36
CA GLU A 226 33.20 8.52 -27.29
C GLU A 226 33.21 9.31 -28.61
N TYR A 227 32.26 10.23 -28.82
CA TYR A 227 32.18 11.04 -30.06
C TYR A 227 32.60 12.51 -29.90
N ASP A 228 32.97 12.98 -28.71
CA ASP A 228 33.46 14.35 -28.48
C ASP A 228 35.00 14.46 -28.51
N ALA A 229 35.69 13.41 -28.99
CA ALA A 229 37.14 13.39 -29.14
C ALA A 229 37.58 12.84 -30.52
N MET A 230 37.06 13.40 -31.61
CA MET A 230 37.74 13.40 -32.92
C MET A 230 37.48 14.70 -33.68
#